data_AF-A0A662EBL2-F1
#
_entry.id   AF-A0A662EBL2-F1
#
_cell.length_a   1.000
_cell.length_b   1.000
_cell.length_c   1.000
_cell.angle_alpha   90.00
_cell.angle_beta   90.00
_cell.angle_gamma   90.00
#
_symmetry.space_group_name_H-M   'P 1'
#
loop_
_entity.id
_entity.type
_entity.pdbx_description
1 polymer ?
#
loop_
_entity_poly.entity_id
_entity_poly.type
_entity_poly.pdbx_seq_one_letter_code
_entity_poly.pdbx_strand_id
1 'polypeptide(L)'
;MNSSLFSVATALNLVIFLFLMVEMSSGQGNFVGGSNRLKLYIEDSGVYAVEFDDLVQGGFLSGSVASEGIGLTNLGQAVPLWVEDGGDGVFGTGDRIVFVGKRLKGEYSFLDEYSRFNCYMLDLKVDTLLNGNDVGSSWVEDAADMPADLLVRSHFEEDTVMVRYPERPDEPQERWYWSRLSVTDRKPFRLDLTLDAIRRERDSGSKDAFDLRNLTIVGASDEGIQELMGEIFGPRESATGRVSLRIGLRGWSKPRNAQGLAHHEVSITANGNVVSPARWDGTESFVHEVEIPITDANSERLELEIGVPKRYLPETDDLFVDV
;
A
#
# COMPACT_ATOMS: atom_id res chain seq x y z
N MET A 1 19.83 19.53 -41.39
CA MET A 1 18.60 19.04 -40.74
C MET A 1 18.69 17.53 -40.69
N ASN A 2 19.35 16.99 -39.66
CA ASN A 2 19.40 15.56 -39.36
C ASN A 2 19.41 15.47 -37.83
N SER A 3 18.24 15.26 -37.23
CA SER A 3 18.10 15.04 -35.80
C SER A 3 18.03 13.54 -35.55
N SER A 4 19.16 12.96 -35.18
CA SER A 4 19.25 11.64 -34.55
C SER A 4 18.65 11.74 -33.14
N LEU A 5 17.52 11.07 -32.91
CA LEU A 5 16.99 10.87 -31.57
C LEU A 5 17.80 9.76 -30.90
N PHE A 6 18.57 10.15 -29.88
CA PHE A 6 19.13 9.22 -28.91
C PHE A 6 17.98 8.68 -28.05
N SER A 7 17.75 7.36 -28.10
CA SER A 7 16.94 6.66 -27.12
C SER A 7 17.79 6.45 -25.86
N VAL A 8 17.39 7.09 -24.77
CA VAL A 8 17.93 6.86 -23.44
C VAL A 8 17.15 5.69 -22.85
N ALA A 9 17.77 4.51 -22.82
CA ALA A 9 17.29 3.38 -22.05
C ALA A 9 17.61 3.65 -20.57
N THR A 10 16.59 4.01 -19.80
CA THR A 10 16.70 4.13 -18.34
C THR A 10 16.57 2.74 -17.74
N ALA A 11 17.69 2.16 -17.31
CA ALA A 11 17.71 0.96 -16.48
C ALA A 11 17.03 1.28 -15.14
N LEU A 12 15.96 0.54 -14.82
CA LEU A 12 15.22 0.69 -13.58
C LEU A 12 15.91 -0.13 -12.49
N ASN A 13 16.51 0.54 -11.51
CA ASN A 13 17.08 -0.09 -10.33
C ASN A 13 15.94 -0.55 -9.39
N LEU A 14 15.63 -1.83 -9.40
CA LEU A 14 15.03 -2.51 -8.27
C LEU A 14 16.09 -2.52 -7.16
N VAL A 15 15.99 -1.61 -6.19
CA VAL A 15 16.94 -1.59 -5.07
C VAL A 15 16.38 -2.47 -3.96
N ILE A 16 16.58 -3.78 -4.07
CA ILE A 16 16.56 -4.66 -2.90
C ILE A 16 17.81 -4.30 -2.10
N PHE A 17 17.65 -3.55 -1.01
CA PHE A 17 18.74 -3.37 -0.07
C PHE A 17 18.89 -4.66 0.74
N LEU A 18 19.73 -5.57 0.25
CA LEU A 18 20.18 -6.72 1.00
C LEU A 18 21.17 -6.25 2.08
N PHE A 19 20.65 -5.80 3.23
CA PHE A 19 21.50 -5.54 4.39
C PHE A 19 21.83 -6.87 5.08
N LEU A 20 22.99 -7.44 4.73
CA LEU A 20 23.52 -8.63 5.38
C LEU A 20 24.06 -8.25 6.77
N MET A 21 23.21 -8.26 7.80
CA MET A 21 23.64 -8.25 9.20
C MET A 21 23.83 -9.70 9.65
N VAL A 22 25.06 -10.20 9.55
CA VAL A 22 25.42 -11.55 10.02
C VAL A 22 25.51 -11.55 11.55
N GLU A 23 24.46 -12.02 12.22
CA GLU A 23 24.56 -12.39 13.64
C GLU A 23 25.28 -13.74 13.75
N MET A 24 26.55 -13.72 14.14
CA MET A 24 27.33 -14.94 14.37
C MET A 24 26.92 -15.60 15.70
N SER A 25 26.11 -16.66 15.60
CA SER A 25 25.87 -17.61 16.70
C SER A 25 26.81 -18.80 16.54
N SER A 26 27.61 -19.08 17.58
CA SER A 26 28.61 -20.15 17.59
C SER A 26 28.01 -21.52 17.88
N GLY A 27 27.95 -22.42 16.88
CA GLY A 27 27.61 -23.83 17.06
C GLY A 27 28.29 -24.71 16.02
N GLN A 28 29.03 -25.73 16.46
CA GLN A 28 29.80 -26.64 15.60
C GLN A 28 28.94 -27.76 14.98
N GLY A 29 28.98 -27.85 13.66
CA GLY A 29 28.51 -28.94 12.81
C GLY A 29 28.80 -28.55 11.35
N ASN A 30 29.17 -29.50 10.48
CA ASN A 30 29.67 -29.26 9.11
C ASN A 30 28.66 -28.59 8.15
N PHE A 31 28.36 -27.32 8.39
CA PHE A 31 27.99 -26.31 7.42
C PHE A 31 29.10 -25.25 7.49
N VAL A 32 29.51 -24.70 6.36
CA VAL A 32 30.39 -23.52 6.35
C VAL A 32 29.54 -22.33 6.82
N GLY A 33 29.36 -22.20 8.14
CA GLY A 33 29.12 -20.97 8.91
C GLY A 33 28.04 -19.97 8.51
N GLY A 34 27.14 -20.25 7.55
CA GLY A 34 26.00 -19.38 7.23
C GLY A 34 24.82 -19.67 8.15
N SER A 35 24.18 -18.64 8.70
CA SER A 35 22.84 -18.79 9.27
C SER A 35 21.90 -19.31 8.19
N ASN A 36 21.03 -20.29 8.48
CA ASN A 36 19.95 -20.69 7.54
C ASN A 36 18.86 -19.63 7.40
N ARG A 37 19.09 -18.43 7.93
CA ARG A 37 18.13 -17.35 8.09
C ARG A 37 18.67 -16.06 7.51
N LEU A 38 17.86 -15.42 6.69
CA LEU A 38 18.14 -14.15 6.03
C LEU A 38 17.00 -13.17 6.29
N LYS A 39 17.35 -11.94 6.64
CA LYS A 39 16.39 -10.83 6.74
C LYS A 39 16.20 -10.19 5.37
N LEU A 40 14.97 -10.15 4.89
CA LEU A 40 14.56 -9.43 3.70
C LEU A 40 13.85 -8.16 4.13
N TYR A 41 14.36 -7.01 3.69
CA TYR A 41 13.77 -5.70 3.99
C TYR A 41 13.04 -5.18 2.76
N ILE A 42 11.76 -4.86 2.92
CA ILE A 42 10.95 -4.25 1.85
C ILE A 42 10.35 -2.94 2.33
N GLU A 43 10.31 -1.94 1.46
CA GLU A 43 9.73 -0.62 1.75
C GLU A 43 8.27 -0.51 1.31
N ASP A 44 7.94 -1.15 0.18
CA ASP A 44 6.62 -1.07 -0.44
C ASP A 44 5.87 -2.39 -0.38
N SER A 45 4.56 -2.33 -0.65
CA SER A 45 3.78 -3.56 -0.87
C SER A 45 3.94 -3.98 -2.32
N GLY A 46 4.06 -5.27 -2.59
CA GLY A 46 4.23 -5.77 -3.95
C GLY A 46 4.51 -7.26 -4.00
N VAL A 47 4.67 -7.76 -5.22
CA VAL A 47 5.20 -9.11 -5.46
C VAL A 47 6.71 -9.00 -5.57
N TYR A 48 7.42 -9.79 -4.77
CA TYR A 48 8.87 -9.82 -4.71
C TYR A 48 9.39 -11.18 -5.15
N ALA A 49 10.50 -11.16 -5.86
CA ALA A 49 11.26 -12.35 -6.23
C ALA A 49 12.63 -12.30 -5.56
N VAL A 50 13.11 -13.43 -5.08
CA VAL A 50 14.48 -13.65 -4.61
C VAL A 50 15.07 -14.78 -5.44
N GLU A 51 16.05 -14.46 -6.28
CA GLU A 51 16.69 -15.44 -7.16
C GLU A 51 17.73 -16.24 -6.37
N PHE A 52 17.90 -17.52 -6.72
CA PHE A 52 18.93 -18.36 -6.13
C PHE A 52 20.33 -17.75 -6.29
N ASP A 53 20.60 -17.20 -7.47
CA ASP A 53 21.91 -16.62 -7.80
C ASP A 53 22.24 -15.39 -6.94
N ASP A 54 21.24 -14.58 -6.57
CA ASP A 54 21.42 -13.46 -5.63
C ASP A 54 21.85 -13.95 -4.25
N LEU A 55 21.29 -15.06 -3.79
CA LEU A 55 21.62 -15.66 -2.50
C LEU A 55 23.02 -16.29 -2.50
N VAL A 56 23.44 -16.89 -3.62
CA VAL A 56 24.81 -17.40 -3.79
C VAL A 56 25.82 -16.25 -3.87
N GLN A 57 25.52 -15.21 -4.66
CA GLN A 57 26.37 -14.04 -4.80
C GLN A 57 26.52 -13.28 -3.46
N GLY A 58 25.46 -13.24 -2.66
CA GLY A 58 25.48 -12.70 -1.30
C GLY A 58 26.22 -13.56 -0.28
N GLY A 59 26.73 -14.74 -0.66
CA GLY A 59 27.41 -15.69 0.22
C GLY A 59 26.49 -16.35 1.24
N PHE A 60 25.17 -16.26 1.06
CA PHE A 60 24.17 -16.86 1.94
C PHE A 60 23.98 -18.35 1.63
N LEU A 61 24.07 -18.69 0.34
CA LEU A 61 23.98 -20.07 -0.16
C LEU A 61 25.29 -20.50 -0.82
N SER A 62 25.66 -21.76 -0.62
CA SER A 62 26.82 -22.38 -1.28
C SER A 62 26.45 -23.59 -2.14
N GLY A 63 25.16 -23.92 -2.24
CA GLY A 63 24.64 -25.07 -2.94
C GLY A 63 23.12 -25.07 -2.94
N SER A 64 22.53 -26.02 -3.67
CA SER A 64 21.08 -26.16 -3.73
C SER A 64 20.50 -26.67 -2.41
N VAL A 65 19.23 -26.35 -2.17
CA VAL A 65 18.47 -26.76 -0.99
C VAL A 65 17.16 -27.41 -1.41
N ALA A 66 16.61 -28.29 -0.57
CA ALA A 66 15.29 -28.86 -0.86
C ALA A 66 14.24 -27.75 -0.81
N SER A 67 13.40 -27.63 -1.85
CA SER A 67 12.37 -26.58 -1.94
C SER A 67 11.38 -26.66 -0.79
N GLU A 68 11.07 -27.87 -0.32
CA GLU A 68 10.23 -28.10 0.87
C GLU A 68 10.86 -27.58 2.16
N GLY A 69 12.15 -27.28 2.20
CA GLY A 69 12.80 -26.71 3.39
C GLY A 69 12.61 -25.20 3.53
N ILE A 70 12.07 -24.52 2.52
CA ILE A 70 12.06 -23.06 2.42
C ILE A 70 10.77 -22.50 3.02
N GLY A 71 10.91 -21.56 3.96
CA GLY A 71 9.79 -20.85 4.57
C GLY A 71 10.08 -19.38 4.78
N LEU A 72 9.02 -18.59 4.90
CA LEU A 72 9.08 -17.15 5.11
C LEU A 72 8.21 -16.79 6.31
N THR A 73 8.71 -15.93 7.18
CA THR A 73 7.92 -15.38 8.29
C THR A 73 8.00 -13.86 8.35
N ASN A 74 6.95 -13.23 8.85
CA ASN A 74 6.89 -11.80 9.16
C ASN A 74 6.26 -11.65 10.54
N LEU A 75 6.95 -10.93 11.45
CA LEU A 75 6.52 -10.78 12.84
C LEU A 75 6.20 -12.12 13.55
N GLY A 76 6.97 -13.17 13.21
CA GLY A 76 6.78 -14.52 13.75
C GLY A 76 5.62 -15.31 13.14
N GLN A 77 4.82 -14.70 12.26
CA GLN A 77 3.76 -15.39 11.52
C GLN A 77 4.28 -15.87 10.17
N ALA A 78 3.89 -17.08 9.78
CA ALA A 78 4.28 -17.62 8.49
C ALA A 78 3.59 -16.88 7.32
N VAL A 79 4.34 -16.68 6.24
CA VAL A 79 3.93 -15.95 5.05
C VAL A 79 3.93 -16.92 3.87
N PRO A 80 2.82 -17.02 3.12
CA PRO A 80 2.80 -17.80 1.89
C PRO A 80 3.88 -17.34 0.91
N LEU A 81 4.63 -18.30 0.38
CA LEU A 81 5.61 -18.11 -0.69
C LEU A 81 5.41 -19.17 -1.77
N TRP A 82 5.92 -18.89 -2.96
CA TRP A 82 6.01 -19.83 -4.07
C TRP A 82 7.48 -20.08 -4.36
N VAL A 83 7.88 -21.33 -4.50
CA VAL A 83 9.19 -21.70 -5.02
C VAL A 83 8.99 -22.11 -6.47
N GLU A 84 9.61 -21.40 -7.39
CA GLU A 84 9.69 -21.78 -8.80
C GLU A 84 11.00 -22.54 -9.01
N ASP A 85 10.96 -23.86 -8.80
CA ASP A 85 12.11 -24.78 -8.89
C ASP A 85 12.09 -25.67 -10.16
N GLY A 86 11.27 -25.30 -11.14
CA GLY A 86 11.06 -26.14 -12.33
C GLY A 86 10.42 -27.50 -12.07
N GLY A 87 9.95 -27.77 -10.83
CA GLY A 87 9.27 -29.00 -10.43
C GLY A 87 10.19 -30.16 -10.05
N ASP A 88 11.49 -29.93 -9.84
CA ASP A 88 12.44 -30.97 -9.43
C ASP A 88 12.57 -31.15 -7.90
N GLY A 89 11.90 -30.27 -7.13
CA GLY A 89 11.91 -30.28 -5.67
C GLY A 89 13.18 -29.70 -5.05
N VAL A 90 14.05 -29.07 -5.85
CA VAL A 90 15.35 -28.56 -5.44
C VAL A 90 15.48 -27.10 -5.87
N PHE A 91 15.63 -26.20 -4.90
CA PHE A 91 15.93 -24.80 -5.16
C PHE A 91 17.42 -24.63 -5.48
N GLY A 92 17.72 -24.40 -6.76
CA GLY A 92 19.05 -24.29 -7.35
C GLY A 92 19.16 -23.18 -8.41
N THR A 93 20.20 -23.27 -9.25
CA THR A 93 20.54 -22.23 -10.23
C THR A 93 19.41 -22.02 -11.24
N GLY A 94 18.95 -20.76 -11.37
CA GLY A 94 17.84 -20.37 -12.25
C GLY A 94 16.48 -20.31 -11.56
N ASP A 95 16.39 -20.77 -10.31
CA ASP A 95 15.14 -20.80 -9.55
C ASP A 95 14.93 -19.51 -8.77
N ARG A 96 13.67 -19.26 -8.38
CA ARG A 96 13.33 -18.10 -7.55
C ARG A 96 12.25 -18.39 -6.52
N ILE A 97 12.31 -17.64 -5.43
CA ILE A 97 11.25 -17.58 -4.41
C ILE A 97 10.42 -16.34 -4.68
N VAL A 98 9.10 -16.50 -4.80
CA VAL A 98 8.14 -15.42 -5.03
C VAL A 98 7.23 -15.28 -3.81
N PHE A 99 7.01 -14.06 -3.34
CA PHE A 99 6.08 -13.81 -2.23
C PHE A 99 5.42 -12.43 -2.34
N VAL A 100 4.30 -12.26 -1.64
CA VAL A 100 3.61 -10.98 -1.53
C VAL A 100 4.10 -10.25 -0.29
N GLY A 101 4.93 -9.24 -0.52
CA GLY A 101 5.40 -8.32 0.50
C GLY A 101 4.36 -7.25 0.82
N LYS A 102 4.24 -6.89 2.10
CA LYS A 102 3.42 -5.79 2.59
C LYS A 102 4.34 -4.75 3.23
N ARG A 103 4.10 -3.48 2.91
CA ARG A 103 4.77 -2.38 3.61
C ARG A 103 4.52 -2.46 5.11
N LEU A 104 5.47 -1.99 5.91
CA LEU A 104 5.26 -1.83 7.34
C LEU A 104 4.30 -0.65 7.54
N LYS A 105 3.23 -0.88 8.30
CA LYS A 105 2.22 0.14 8.60
C LYS A 105 2.24 0.44 10.08
N GLY A 106 2.03 1.69 10.44
CA GLY A 106 1.72 2.06 11.81
C GLY A 106 0.35 1.52 12.23
N GLU A 107 0.09 1.55 13.53
CA GLU A 107 -1.20 1.13 14.09
C GLU A 107 -2.36 2.01 13.60
N TYR A 108 -2.08 3.31 13.41
CA TYR A 108 -3.07 4.32 13.03
C TYR A 108 -2.70 5.14 11.78
N SER A 109 -1.48 4.97 11.26
CA SER A 109 -0.93 5.70 10.11
C SER A 109 -0.56 4.73 9.00
N PHE A 110 -0.39 5.25 7.79
CA PHE A 110 0.06 4.40 6.68
C PHE A 110 1.53 4.01 6.76
N LEU A 111 2.35 4.88 7.36
CA LEU A 111 3.76 4.65 7.64
C LEU A 111 3.92 4.19 9.09
N ASP A 112 4.87 3.29 9.32
CA ASP A 112 5.31 2.96 10.68
C ASP A 112 6.21 4.08 11.22
N GLU A 113 6.02 4.39 12.50
CA GLU A 113 6.60 5.55 13.17
C GLU A 113 8.13 5.42 13.35
N TYR A 114 8.68 4.20 13.27
CA TYR A 114 10.07 3.91 13.59
C TYR A 114 10.86 3.36 12.40
N SER A 115 10.20 2.71 11.44
CA SER A 115 10.87 2.09 10.29
C SER A 115 10.05 2.22 9.01
N ARG A 116 10.73 2.54 7.91
CA ARG A 116 10.13 2.45 6.57
C ARG A 116 10.19 1.04 5.97
N PHE A 117 10.97 0.15 6.57
CA PHE A 117 11.18 -1.21 6.08
C PHE A 117 10.41 -2.23 6.93
N ASN A 118 9.60 -3.05 6.26
CA ASN A 118 9.12 -4.30 6.85
C ASN A 118 10.19 -5.37 6.73
N CYS A 119 10.35 -6.19 7.77
CA CYS A 119 11.36 -7.24 7.82
C CYS A 119 10.69 -8.61 7.71
N TYR A 120 11.05 -9.37 6.68
CA TYR A 120 10.70 -10.76 6.53
C TYR A 120 11.92 -11.61 6.87
N MET A 121 11.69 -12.80 7.43
CA MET A 121 12.74 -13.77 7.72
C MET A 121 12.57 -14.95 6.78
N LEU A 122 13.47 -15.06 5.82
CA LEU A 122 13.60 -16.23 4.95
C LEU A 122 14.41 -17.28 5.71
N ASP A 123 13.86 -18.48 5.84
CA ASP A 123 14.50 -19.62 6.47
C ASP A 123 14.57 -20.76 5.45
N LEU A 124 15.77 -21.32 5.24
CA LEU A 124 16.03 -22.37 4.25
C LEU A 124 15.92 -23.78 4.84
N LYS A 125 15.57 -23.89 6.12
CA LYS A 125 15.36 -25.17 6.79
C LYS A 125 14.30 -25.04 7.88
N VAL A 126 13.04 -25.03 7.49
CA VAL A 126 11.91 -24.91 8.41
C VAL A 126 11.27 -26.26 8.69
N ASP A 127 10.93 -26.52 9.95
CA ASP A 127 10.22 -27.74 10.36
C ASP A 127 8.69 -27.66 10.08
N THR A 128 8.15 -26.44 9.89
CA THR A 128 6.72 -26.18 9.66
C THR A 128 6.56 -25.19 8.52
N LEU A 129 5.88 -25.61 7.45
CA LEU A 129 5.70 -24.83 6.23
C LEU A 129 4.30 -24.26 6.10
N LEU A 130 4.21 -23.07 5.53
CA LEU A 130 3.00 -22.56 4.88
C LEU A 130 3.39 -22.21 3.44
N ASN A 131 3.53 -23.24 2.62
CA ASN A 131 3.82 -23.08 1.21
C ASN A 131 2.55 -22.58 0.50
N GLY A 132 2.68 -21.56 -0.35
CA GLY A 132 1.58 -21.07 -1.18
C GLY A 132 1.02 -22.16 -2.10
N ASN A 133 1.86 -23.13 -2.49
CA ASN A 133 1.47 -24.31 -3.26
C ASN A 133 0.66 -25.34 -2.44
N ASP A 134 0.81 -25.35 -1.11
CA ASP A 134 0.11 -26.26 -0.19
C ASP A 134 -1.17 -25.65 0.39
N VAL A 135 -1.40 -24.34 0.18
CA VAL A 135 -2.70 -23.73 0.42
C VAL A 135 -3.63 -24.34 -0.61
N GLY A 136 -4.22 -25.48 -0.24
CA GLY A 136 -5.10 -26.28 -1.07
C GLY A 136 -6.00 -25.35 -1.85
N SER A 137 -5.84 -25.38 -3.16
CA SER A 137 -6.69 -24.73 -4.13
C SER A 137 -8.11 -25.27 -3.99
N SER A 138 -8.83 -24.77 -2.98
CA SER A 138 -10.22 -24.44 -3.17
C SER A 138 -10.26 -23.06 -3.83
N TRP A 139 -9.52 -22.91 -4.94
CA TRP A 139 -10.00 -22.09 -6.03
C TRP A 139 -11.30 -22.77 -6.41
N VAL A 140 -12.41 -22.27 -5.88
CA VAL A 140 -13.73 -22.63 -6.37
C VAL A 140 -13.61 -22.42 -7.88
N GLU A 141 -13.72 -23.48 -8.67
CA GLU A 141 -13.57 -23.40 -10.13
C GLU A 141 -14.54 -22.36 -10.74
N ASP A 142 -15.60 -21.97 -10.01
CA ASP A 142 -16.53 -20.89 -10.35
C ASP A 142 -16.08 -19.46 -9.98
N ALA A 143 -14.98 -19.26 -9.25
CA ALA A 143 -14.55 -17.91 -8.83
C ALA A 143 -13.77 -17.15 -9.94
N ALA A 144 -13.19 -17.86 -10.90
CA ALA A 144 -12.51 -17.24 -12.05
C ALA A 144 -13.51 -16.61 -13.04
N ASP A 145 -14.77 -17.06 -13.04
CA ASP A 145 -15.84 -16.59 -13.93
C ASP A 145 -16.72 -15.49 -13.32
N MET A 146 -16.53 -15.14 -12.05
CA MET A 146 -17.23 -14.00 -11.46
C MET A 146 -16.47 -12.70 -11.78
N PRO A 147 -17.10 -11.70 -12.42
CA PRO A 147 -16.49 -10.41 -12.60
C PRO A 147 -16.12 -9.84 -11.23
N ALA A 148 -14.82 -9.64 -11.01
CA ALA A 148 -14.31 -8.93 -9.85
C ALA A 148 -14.23 -7.44 -10.17
N ASP A 149 -14.67 -6.60 -9.23
CA ASP A 149 -14.48 -5.17 -9.36
C ASP A 149 -12.98 -4.86 -9.38
N LEU A 150 -12.51 -4.11 -10.38
CA LEU A 150 -11.15 -3.58 -10.34
C LEU A 150 -11.08 -2.50 -9.26
N LEU A 151 -10.29 -2.76 -8.23
CA LEU A 151 -10.04 -1.82 -7.15
C LEU A 151 -8.65 -1.21 -7.29
N VAL A 152 -8.59 0.11 -7.50
CA VAL A 152 -7.36 0.87 -7.37
C VAL A 152 -7.33 1.50 -5.98
N ARG A 153 -6.23 1.27 -5.26
CA ARG A 153 -5.97 1.92 -3.96
C ARG A 153 -4.77 2.84 -4.09
N SER A 154 -5.01 4.13 -3.86
CA SER A 154 -3.96 5.15 -3.78
C SER A 154 -3.84 5.68 -2.36
N HIS A 155 -2.65 6.13 -1.99
CA HIS A 155 -2.34 6.69 -0.69
C HIS A 155 -1.54 7.99 -0.86
N PHE A 156 -1.80 8.98 -0.01
CA PHE A 156 -1.30 10.34 -0.19
C PHE A 156 -0.71 10.99 1.09
N GLU A 157 -0.73 10.32 2.26
CA GLU A 157 -0.21 10.90 3.51
C GLU A 157 1.28 11.24 3.38
N GLU A 158 1.67 12.36 3.98
CA GLU A 158 3.06 12.79 4.09
C GLU A 158 3.37 13.16 5.55
N ASP A 159 4.58 12.86 6.03
CA ASP A 159 5.02 13.23 7.37
C ASP A 159 5.55 14.67 7.40
N THR A 160 4.66 15.66 7.47
CA THR A 160 5.05 17.09 7.36
C THR A 160 5.08 17.83 8.69
N VAL A 161 4.25 17.43 9.66
CA VAL A 161 4.10 18.09 10.95
C VAL A 161 4.41 17.10 12.07
N MET A 162 5.54 17.30 12.75
CA MET A 162 5.84 16.58 13.99
C MET A 162 5.23 17.29 15.18
N VAL A 163 4.55 16.51 16.02
CA VAL A 163 3.82 16.96 17.18
C VAL A 163 4.35 16.25 18.41
N ARG A 164 4.55 16.99 19.51
CA ARG A 164 5.01 16.45 20.79
C ARG A 164 3.92 16.45 21.85
N TYR A 165 3.78 15.34 22.56
CA TYR A 165 2.85 15.11 23.67
C TYR A 165 3.61 14.80 24.98
N PRO A 166 4.23 15.81 25.62
CA PRO A 166 5.11 15.59 26.77
C PRO A 166 4.40 15.06 28.03
N GLU A 167 3.07 15.13 28.09
CA GLU A 167 2.27 14.82 29.27
C GLU A 167 1.63 13.42 29.27
N ARG A 168 1.96 12.57 28.29
CA ARG A 168 1.38 11.21 28.16
C ARG A 168 2.47 10.14 28.32
N PRO A 169 2.71 9.62 29.54
CA PRO A 169 3.81 8.68 29.79
C PRO A 169 3.64 7.33 29.10
N ASP A 170 2.40 6.91 28.82
CA ASP A 170 2.07 5.62 28.21
C ASP A 170 1.76 5.71 26.71
N GLU A 171 1.94 6.88 26.08
CA GLU A 171 1.78 7.06 24.64
C GLU A 171 3.09 7.54 23.99
N PRO A 172 3.29 7.29 22.68
CA PRO A 172 4.36 7.92 21.93
C PRO A 172 4.35 9.44 22.15
N GLN A 173 5.48 9.97 22.64
CA GLN A 173 5.63 11.39 22.95
C GLN A 173 5.76 12.26 21.72
N GLU A 174 5.99 11.67 20.55
CA GLU A 174 6.08 12.37 19.27
C GLU A 174 5.25 11.61 18.23
N ARG A 175 4.55 12.33 17.37
CA ARG A 175 3.83 11.76 16.23
C ARG A 175 3.91 12.66 15.01
N TRP A 176 3.89 12.05 13.84
CA TRP A 176 3.84 12.75 12.56
C TRP A 176 2.42 12.85 12.04
N TYR A 177 2.12 13.98 11.41
CA TYR A 177 0.84 14.29 10.80
C TYR A 177 1.06 14.95 9.45
N TRP A 178 0.11 14.78 8.55
CA TRP A 178 0.16 15.40 7.22
C TRP A 178 -0.25 16.86 7.19
N SER A 179 -1.23 17.25 8.00
CA SER A 179 -1.62 18.63 8.14
C SER A 179 -2.28 18.87 9.49
N ARG A 180 -2.10 20.07 10.01
CA ARG A 180 -2.92 20.59 11.10
C ARG A 180 -4.15 21.28 10.50
N LEU A 181 -5.30 21.10 11.14
CA LEU A 181 -6.53 21.83 10.81
C LEU A 181 -6.97 22.66 12.02
N SER A 182 -7.53 23.84 11.79
CA SER A 182 -8.04 24.72 12.82
C SER A 182 -9.14 25.62 12.27
N VAL A 183 -10.10 25.98 13.13
CA VAL A 183 -11.11 27.02 12.84
C VAL A 183 -10.50 28.38 12.44
N THR A 184 -9.24 28.63 12.78
CA THR A 184 -8.51 29.86 12.44
C THR A 184 -7.83 29.81 11.07
N ASP A 185 -7.79 28.65 10.43
CA ASP A 185 -7.17 28.49 9.12
C ASP A 185 -7.98 29.24 8.05
N ARG A 186 -7.28 29.98 7.19
CA ARG A 186 -7.92 30.78 6.14
C ARG A 186 -8.42 29.95 4.97
N LYS A 187 -7.89 28.74 4.80
CA LYS A 187 -8.19 27.83 3.68
C LYS A 187 -8.28 26.40 4.21
N PRO A 188 -9.20 25.58 3.68
CA PRO A 188 -9.22 24.16 3.98
C PRO A 188 -7.95 23.48 3.44
N PHE A 189 -7.65 22.30 3.98
CA PHE A 189 -6.73 21.37 3.35
C PHE A 189 -7.33 20.90 2.03
N ARG A 190 -6.51 20.82 0.98
CA ARG A 190 -6.94 20.46 -0.37
C ARG A 190 -6.11 19.32 -0.92
N LEU A 191 -6.78 18.37 -1.56
CA LEU A 191 -6.14 17.27 -2.26
C LEU A 191 -6.82 17.05 -3.62
N ASP A 192 -6.04 17.22 -4.69
CA ASP A 192 -6.49 16.98 -6.06
C ASP A 192 -6.21 15.51 -6.43
N LEU A 193 -7.27 14.71 -6.48
CA LEU A 193 -7.19 13.30 -6.83
C LEU A 193 -7.42 13.15 -8.33
N THR A 194 -6.45 12.56 -9.03
CA THR A 194 -6.63 12.19 -10.43
C THR A 194 -7.24 10.80 -10.49
N LEU A 195 -8.39 10.67 -11.15
CA LEU A 195 -9.13 9.41 -11.31
C LEU A 195 -8.62 8.58 -12.50
N ASP A 196 -7.48 8.96 -13.09
CA ASP A 196 -6.84 8.34 -14.25
C ASP A 196 -6.69 6.83 -14.14
N ALA A 197 -6.41 6.28 -12.96
CA ALA A 197 -6.27 4.84 -12.81
C ALA A 197 -7.60 4.09 -13.05
N ILE A 198 -8.75 4.74 -12.81
CA ILE A 198 -10.09 4.25 -13.14
C ILE A 198 -10.31 4.28 -14.67
N ARG A 199 -9.55 5.10 -15.42
CA ARG A 199 -9.74 5.32 -16.86
C ARG A 199 -8.65 4.74 -17.76
N ARG A 200 -7.41 4.54 -17.30
CA ARG A 200 -6.31 3.95 -18.10
C ARG A 200 -6.56 2.49 -18.46
N GLU A 201 -7.40 1.80 -17.70
CA GLU A 201 -7.92 0.49 -18.07
C GLU A 201 -8.96 0.57 -19.22
N ARG A 202 -9.63 1.72 -19.38
CA ARG A 202 -10.69 2.00 -20.37
C ARG A 202 -10.15 2.48 -21.74
N ASP A 203 -8.96 3.09 -21.78
CA ASP A 203 -8.32 3.63 -22.99
C ASP A 203 -7.11 2.78 -23.43
N SER A 204 -7.28 1.46 -23.57
CA SER A 204 -6.22 0.52 -24.02
C SER A 204 -5.73 0.71 -25.47
N GLY A 205 -6.12 1.81 -26.14
CA GLY A 205 -5.58 2.24 -27.44
C GLY A 205 -4.36 3.16 -27.36
N SER A 206 -3.91 3.56 -26.16
CA SER A 206 -2.72 4.40 -26.01
C SER A 206 -1.43 3.56 -26.13
N LYS A 207 -0.55 3.96 -27.06
CA LYS A 207 0.83 3.44 -27.17
C LYS A 207 1.74 3.91 -26.02
N ASP A 208 1.26 4.85 -25.20
CA ASP A 208 1.97 5.28 -24.00
C ASP A 208 1.62 4.30 -22.87
N ALA A 209 2.50 3.32 -22.77
CA ALA A 209 2.44 2.16 -21.90
C ALA A 209 2.11 2.50 -20.44
N PHE A 210 1.27 1.64 -19.87
CA PHE A 210 1.30 1.25 -18.47
C PHE A 210 2.73 1.31 -17.87
N ASP A 211 2.94 2.17 -16.87
CA ASP A 211 3.92 1.90 -15.81
C ASP A 211 3.16 1.23 -14.66
N LEU A 212 2.80 -0.04 -14.87
CA LEU A 212 2.53 -0.99 -13.80
C LEU A 212 3.65 -2.02 -13.88
N ARG A 213 4.62 -1.91 -12.99
CA ARG A 213 5.85 -2.71 -12.97
C ARG A 213 5.67 -4.22 -12.78
N ASN A 214 4.49 -4.80 -12.87
CA ASN A 214 4.29 -6.25 -12.72
C ASN A 214 2.98 -6.75 -13.37
N LEU A 215 2.87 -6.71 -14.70
CA LEU A 215 2.28 -7.83 -15.45
C LEU A 215 2.61 -7.70 -16.94
N THR A 216 3.65 -8.42 -17.36
CA THR A 216 3.95 -8.57 -18.79
C THR A 216 3.18 -9.78 -19.32
N ILE A 217 2.11 -9.56 -20.08
CA ILE A 217 1.74 -10.49 -21.15
C ILE A 217 2.28 -9.87 -22.44
N VAL A 218 3.39 -10.42 -22.93
CA VAL A 218 4.02 -9.98 -24.17
C VAL A 218 3.11 -10.35 -25.34
N GLY A 219 2.72 -9.34 -26.12
CA GLY A 219 2.45 -9.50 -27.54
C GLY A 219 0.99 -9.54 -27.94
N ALA A 220 0.43 -8.38 -28.31
CA ALA A 220 -0.20 -8.20 -29.62
C ALA A 220 -0.71 -6.75 -29.77
N SER A 221 -0.18 -6.05 -30.76
CA SER A 221 -0.61 -4.71 -31.17
C SER A 221 -1.45 -4.80 -32.45
N ASP A 222 -2.49 -5.64 -32.43
CA ASP A 222 -3.33 -5.93 -33.58
C ASP A 222 -4.74 -5.36 -33.38
N GLU A 223 -5.32 -4.75 -34.42
CA GLU A 223 -6.65 -4.11 -34.37
C GLU A 223 -7.75 -5.11 -33.98
N GLY A 224 -7.55 -6.40 -34.25
CA GLY A 224 -8.46 -7.47 -33.84
C GLY A 224 -8.59 -7.62 -32.31
N ILE A 225 -7.62 -7.16 -31.51
CA ILE A 225 -7.72 -7.22 -30.05
C ILE A 225 -8.67 -6.16 -29.51
N GLN A 226 -8.79 -5.01 -30.16
CA GLN A 226 -9.76 -3.99 -29.73
C GLN A 226 -11.20 -4.45 -29.95
N GLU A 227 -11.46 -5.18 -31.04
CA GLU A 227 -12.76 -5.80 -31.33
C GLU A 227 -13.04 -6.95 -30.35
N LEU A 228 -12.04 -7.80 -30.06
CA LEU A 228 -12.14 -8.88 -29.08
C LEU A 228 -12.34 -8.36 -27.64
N MET A 229 -11.65 -7.28 -27.26
CA MET A 229 -11.84 -6.61 -25.96
C MET A 229 -13.24 -6.00 -25.86
N GLY A 230 -13.78 -5.45 -26.95
CA GLY A 230 -15.16 -4.97 -27.02
C GLY A 230 -16.20 -6.09 -26.91
N GLU A 231 -15.91 -7.28 -27.44
CA GLU A 231 -16.76 -8.47 -27.25
C GLU A 231 -16.68 -9.05 -25.83
N ILE A 232 -15.49 -9.06 -25.21
CA ILE A 232 -15.29 -9.63 -23.87
C ILE A 232 -15.82 -8.69 -22.78
N PHE A 233 -15.58 -7.38 -22.89
CA PHE A 233 -15.92 -6.40 -21.86
C PHE A 233 -17.20 -5.58 -22.17
N GLY A 234 -17.84 -5.83 -23.32
CA GLY A 234 -19.08 -5.17 -23.72
C GLY A 234 -18.90 -3.74 -24.27
N PRO A 235 -19.99 -3.11 -24.75
CA PRO A 235 -19.97 -1.73 -25.24
C PRO A 235 -19.60 -0.76 -24.12
N ARG A 236 -19.03 0.41 -24.48
CA ARG A 236 -18.69 1.53 -23.58
C ARG A 236 -19.91 2.05 -22.83
N GLU A 237 -20.33 1.38 -21.77
CA GLU A 237 -21.31 1.91 -20.83
C GLU A 237 -20.66 3.00 -19.98
N SER A 238 -21.41 4.08 -19.75
CA SER A 238 -21.01 5.15 -18.83
C SER A 238 -20.99 4.60 -17.41
N ALA A 239 -19.87 4.02 -16.98
CA ALA A 239 -19.80 3.46 -15.64
C ALA A 239 -19.79 4.60 -14.62
N THR A 240 -20.84 4.65 -13.81
CA THR A 240 -20.87 5.31 -12.51
C THR A 240 -19.93 4.55 -11.57
N GLY A 241 -18.87 5.19 -11.09
CA GLY A 241 -17.94 4.60 -10.12
C GLY A 241 -18.23 5.05 -8.69
N ARG A 242 -17.67 4.35 -7.70
CA ARG A 242 -17.62 4.83 -6.30
C ARG A 242 -16.16 5.01 -5.91
N VAL A 243 -15.84 6.14 -5.29
CA VAL A 243 -14.56 6.34 -4.61
C VAL A 243 -14.77 6.11 -3.13
N SER A 244 -14.11 5.11 -2.56
CA SER A 244 -14.05 4.93 -1.11
C SER A 244 -12.87 5.73 -0.56
N LEU A 245 -13.15 6.66 0.35
CA LEU A 245 -12.18 7.52 0.99
C LEU A 245 -12.08 7.15 2.48
N ARG A 246 -10.85 6.93 2.94
CA ARG A 246 -10.53 6.67 4.35
C ARG A 246 -9.59 7.76 4.87
N ILE A 247 -10.01 8.49 5.88
CA ILE A 247 -9.29 9.63 6.46
C ILE A 247 -8.97 9.34 7.93
N GLY A 248 -7.69 9.44 8.32
CA GLY A 248 -7.28 9.45 9.71
C GLY A 248 -7.29 10.88 10.27
N LEU A 249 -7.94 11.06 11.42
CA LEU A 249 -8.08 12.34 12.13
C LEU A 249 -7.70 12.16 13.59
N ARG A 250 -7.30 13.24 14.26
CA ARG A 250 -7.13 13.25 15.72
C ARG A 250 -7.50 14.63 16.26
N GLY A 251 -8.30 14.64 17.31
CA GLY A 251 -8.69 15.86 18.00
C GLY A 251 -7.64 16.29 19.03
N TRP A 252 -7.38 17.58 19.12
CA TRP A 252 -6.47 18.14 20.12
C TRP A 252 -7.19 18.68 21.35
N SER A 253 -8.32 19.36 21.14
CA SER A 253 -9.05 20.02 22.21
C SER A 253 -9.92 19.04 23.03
N LYS A 254 -10.05 19.30 24.34
CA LYS A 254 -11.13 18.75 25.18
C LYS A 254 -11.94 19.93 25.68
N PRO A 255 -12.82 20.50 24.84
CA PRO A 255 -13.50 21.74 25.15
C PRO A 255 -14.32 21.57 26.43
N ARG A 256 -14.09 22.45 27.40
CA ARG A 256 -14.90 22.51 28.61
C ARG A 256 -16.26 23.08 28.20
N ASN A 257 -17.35 22.47 28.68
CA ASN A 257 -18.73 22.91 28.42
C ASN A 257 -19.24 22.70 26.98
N ALA A 258 -18.73 21.70 26.26
CA ALA A 258 -19.26 21.31 24.94
C ALA A 258 -20.58 20.51 25.02
N GLN A 259 -21.46 20.77 25.99
CA GLN A 259 -22.64 19.93 26.19
C GLN A 259 -23.53 19.97 24.93
N GLY A 260 -23.79 18.79 24.35
CA GLY A 260 -24.60 18.66 23.14
C GLY A 260 -23.88 18.94 21.82
N LEU A 261 -22.58 19.28 21.85
CA LEU A 261 -21.73 19.38 20.65
C LEU A 261 -20.68 18.26 20.66
N ALA A 262 -20.42 17.69 19.50
CA ALA A 262 -19.22 16.85 19.33
C ALA A 262 -17.98 17.68 19.64
N HIS A 263 -17.00 17.11 20.33
CA HIS A 263 -15.75 17.81 20.62
C HIS A 263 -15.09 18.28 19.34
N HIS A 264 -15.13 17.43 18.31
CA HIS A 264 -14.53 17.69 17.02
C HIS A 264 -15.54 17.53 15.88
N GLU A 265 -15.46 18.43 14.91
CA GLU A 265 -16.20 18.36 13.66
C GLU A 265 -15.31 18.83 12.51
N VAL A 266 -15.26 18.04 11.44
CA VAL A 266 -14.54 18.36 10.21
C VAL A 266 -15.50 18.27 9.04
N SER A 267 -15.58 19.33 8.23
CA SER A 267 -16.30 19.34 6.98
C SER A 267 -15.45 18.72 5.88
N ILE A 268 -15.99 17.73 5.18
CA ILE A 268 -15.37 17.11 4.02
C ILE A 268 -16.25 17.41 2.80
N THR A 269 -15.67 18.05 1.79
CA THR A 269 -16.33 18.34 0.53
C THR A 269 -15.57 17.72 -0.63
N ALA A 270 -16.31 17.33 -1.67
CA ALA A 270 -15.77 16.80 -2.91
C ALA A 270 -16.38 17.56 -4.09
N ASN A 271 -15.53 18.13 -4.93
CA ASN A 271 -15.94 19.00 -6.05
C ASN A 271 -16.92 20.11 -5.59
N GLY A 272 -16.66 20.70 -4.42
CA GLY A 272 -17.48 21.74 -3.80
C GLY A 272 -18.78 21.27 -3.11
N ASN A 273 -19.10 19.97 -3.16
CA ASN A 273 -20.30 19.43 -2.51
C ASN A 273 -19.93 18.78 -1.17
N VAL A 274 -20.71 19.04 -0.12
CA VAL A 274 -20.53 18.38 1.18
C VAL A 274 -20.81 16.89 1.03
N VAL A 275 -19.83 16.06 1.37
CA VAL A 275 -19.96 14.60 1.29
C VAL A 275 -20.48 14.05 2.61
N SER A 276 -19.73 14.26 3.68
CA SER A 276 -20.06 13.77 5.02
C SER A 276 -19.20 14.51 6.05
N PRO A 277 -19.79 15.13 7.09
CA PRO A 277 -18.99 15.65 8.18
C PRO A 277 -18.43 14.50 9.03
N ALA A 278 -17.18 14.61 9.43
CA ALA A 278 -16.57 13.73 10.44
C ALA A 278 -16.79 14.35 11.83
N ARG A 279 -17.38 13.60 12.76
CA ARG A 279 -17.65 14.06 14.14
C ARG A 279 -17.18 13.02 15.13
N TRP A 280 -16.43 13.43 16.14
CA TRP A 280 -15.97 12.53 17.19
C TRP A 280 -15.71 13.29 18.50
N ASP A 281 -15.64 12.52 19.59
CA ASP A 281 -15.36 13.02 20.93
C ASP A 281 -13.98 12.55 21.41
N GLY A 282 -13.33 13.43 22.17
CA GLY A 282 -12.05 13.15 22.80
C GLY A 282 -10.85 13.32 21.86
N THR A 283 -9.68 12.95 22.38
CA THR A 283 -8.39 13.20 21.73
C THR A 283 -7.77 11.96 21.11
N GLU A 284 -8.55 10.90 20.95
CA GLU A 284 -8.06 9.66 20.38
C GLU A 284 -8.06 9.74 18.85
N SER A 285 -7.27 8.86 18.23
CA SER A 285 -7.28 8.71 16.78
C SER A 285 -8.68 8.29 16.31
N PHE A 286 -9.15 8.91 15.24
CA PHE A 286 -10.46 8.67 14.64
C PHE A 286 -10.29 8.38 13.15
N VAL A 287 -10.98 7.37 12.65
CA VAL A 287 -10.97 7.03 11.22
C VAL A 287 -12.36 7.30 10.66
N HIS A 288 -12.43 8.16 9.64
CA HIS A 288 -13.64 8.44 8.90
C HIS A 288 -13.58 7.77 7.53
N GLU A 289 -14.58 6.94 7.24
CA GLU A 289 -14.73 6.29 5.94
C GLU A 289 -15.99 6.83 5.25
N VAL A 290 -15.85 7.20 3.98
CA VAL A 290 -16.94 7.77 3.19
C VAL A 290 -16.86 7.32 1.74
N GLU A 291 -18.01 7.03 1.15
CA GLU A 291 -18.11 6.71 -0.27
C GLU A 291 -18.65 7.91 -1.04
N ILE A 292 -17.93 8.29 -2.09
CA ILE A 292 -18.27 9.40 -2.97
C ILE A 292 -18.74 8.81 -4.31
N PRO A 293 -20.00 9.01 -4.71
CA PRO A 293 -20.47 8.59 -6.02
C PRO A 293 -19.86 9.48 -7.11
N ILE A 294 -19.29 8.87 -8.14
CA ILE A 294 -18.84 9.56 -9.35
C ILE A 294 -20.02 9.55 -10.33
N THR A 295 -20.80 10.62 -10.31
CA THR A 295 -22.03 10.76 -11.10
C THR A 295 -21.79 11.26 -12.51
N ASP A 296 -20.68 11.96 -12.75
CA ASP A 296 -20.24 12.35 -14.10
C ASP A 296 -19.11 11.43 -14.56
N ALA A 297 -19.42 10.62 -15.58
CA ALA A 297 -18.48 9.68 -16.19
C ALA A 297 -17.24 10.36 -16.82
N ASN A 298 -17.27 11.69 -17.00
CA ASN A 298 -16.14 12.49 -17.48
C ASN A 298 -15.34 13.15 -16.35
N SER A 299 -15.66 12.90 -15.08
CA SER A 299 -14.86 13.41 -13.97
C SER A 299 -13.47 12.75 -13.96
N GLU A 300 -12.48 13.45 -14.49
CA GLU A 300 -11.06 13.04 -14.44
C GLU A 300 -10.43 13.38 -13.08
N ARG A 301 -11.07 14.27 -12.33
CA ARG A 301 -10.54 14.81 -11.08
C ARG A 301 -11.60 14.84 -9.99
N LEU A 302 -11.13 14.63 -8.78
CA LEU A 302 -11.89 14.80 -7.55
C LEU A 302 -11.10 15.76 -6.66
N GLU A 303 -11.58 17.00 -6.54
CA GLU A 303 -11.04 17.99 -5.61
C GLU A 303 -11.65 17.72 -4.23
N LEU A 304 -10.82 17.26 -3.30
CA LEU A 304 -11.22 17.03 -1.92
C LEU A 304 -10.81 18.23 -1.06
N GLU A 305 -11.76 18.82 -0.33
CA GLU A 305 -11.46 19.81 0.69
C GLU A 305 -11.84 19.31 2.09
N ILE A 306 -10.93 19.48 3.04
CA ILE A 306 -11.11 19.11 4.45
C ILE A 306 -10.85 20.34 5.32
N GLY A 307 -11.80 20.70 6.17
CA GLY A 307 -11.68 21.89 7.01
C GLY A 307 -12.47 21.81 8.30
N VAL A 308 -12.13 22.65 9.28
CA VAL A 308 -12.86 22.75 10.56
C VAL A 308 -13.87 23.88 10.44
N PRO A 309 -15.19 23.61 10.48
CA PRO A 309 -16.21 24.65 10.39
C PRO A 309 -16.21 25.51 11.65
N LYS A 310 -16.60 26.78 11.50
CA LYS A 310 -16.91 27.65 12.65
C LYS A 310 -18.16 27.15 13.34
N ARG A 311 -18.05 26.89 14.64
CA ARG A 311 -19.16 26.48 15.51
C ARG A 311 -19.25 27.46 16.67
N TYR A 312 -20.43 27.59 17.27
CA TYR A 312 -20.66 28.49 18.40
C TYR A 312 -21.31 27.72 19.54
N LEU A 313 -20.94 28.06 20.78
CA LEU A 313 -21.53 27.46 21.96
C LEU A 313 -23.00 27.88 22.09
N PRO A 314 -23.96 26.95 22.24
CA PRO A 314 -25.39 27.28 22.25
C PRO A 314 -25.78 28.26 23.37
N GLU A 315 -25.10 28.23 24.52
CA GLU A 315 -25.47 29.03 25.68
C GLU A 315 -24.91 30.45 25.66
N THR A 316 -23.77 30.66 24.99
CA THR A 316 -23.00 31.91 25.08
C THR A 316 -22.84 32.62 23.74
N ASP A 317 -23.09 31.92 22.62
CA ASP A 317 -22.76 32.36 21.26
C ASP A 317 -21.25 32.65 21.06
N ASP A 318 -20.40 32.15 21.97
CA ASP A 318 -18.95 32.25 21.84
C ASP A 318 -18.44 31.25 20.78
N LEU A 319 -17.40 31.65 20.06
CA LEU A 319 -16.75 30.78 19.07
C LEU A 319 -16.19 29.52 19.75
N PHE A 320 -16.67 28.37 19.29
CA PHE A 320 -16.16 27.07 19.68
C PHE A 320 -14.87 26.77 18.92
N VAL A 321 -13.75 26.73 19.64
CA VAL A 321 -12.42 26.51 19.04
C VAL A 321 -12.13 25.01 18.95
N ASP A 322 -12.12 24.52 17.72
CA ASP A 322 -11.80 23.14 17.37
C ASP A 322 -10.44 23.08 16.64
N VAL A 323 -9.62 22.12 17.08
CA VAL A 323 -8.23 21.89 16.67
C VAL A 323 -7.98 20.39 16.73
#